data_AF-A0A1K1RWZ1-F1
#
_entry.id   AF-A0A1K1RWZ1-F1
#
_cell.length_a   1.000
_cell.length_b   1.000
_cell.length_c   1.000
_cell.angle_alpha   90.00
_cell.angle_beta   90.00
_cell.angle_gamma   90.00
#
_symmetry.space_group_name_H-M   'P 1'
#
loop_
_entity.id
_entity.type
_entity.pdbx_description
1 polymer ?
#
loop_
_entity_poly.entity_id
_entity_poly.type
_entity_poly.pdbx_seq_one_letter_code
_entity_poly.pdbx_strand_id
1 'polypeptide(L)'
;MGVTPAEDSAVNQEDILQLIIQHARDVLPSLEGRELSPTDSLRELGANSMDRSEIVMMTLEAIDMDMPLAETIKASNIGELAQLLADRKAGLTV
;
A
#
# COMPACT_ATOMS: atom_id res chain seq x y z
N MET A 1 18.84 10.12 -1.38
CA MET A 1 18.48 8.70 -1.27
C MET A 1 17.25 8.55 -2.14
N GLY A 2 17.46 8.23 -3.43
CA GLY A 2 16.41 8.27 -4.44
C GLY A 2 15.87 6.87 -4.67
N VAL A 3 14.65 6.62 -4.22
CA VAL A 3 13.82 5.58 -4.79
C VAL A 3 12.83 6.29 -5.71
N THR A 4 13.25 6.51 -6.95
CA THR A 4 12.32 6.70 -8.06
C THR A 4 12.11 5.31 -8.65
N PRO A 5 10.98 4.63 -8.40
CA PRO A 5 10.64 3.43 -9.15
C PRO A 5 10.16 3.86 -10.54
N ALA A 6 10.88 3.34 -11.53
CA ALA A 6 10.45 3.03 -12.89
C ALA A 6 9.62 4.08 -13.65
N GLU A 7 10.30 4.68 -14.61
CA GLU A 7 9.71 5.25 -15.82
C GLU A 7 8.79 4.21 -16.49
N ASP A 8 7.52 4.57 -16.64
CA ASP A 8 6.51 4.05 -17.58
C ASP A 8 6.66 2.58 -18.05
N SER A 9 5.96 1.65 -17.37
CA SER A 9 5.29 0.46 -17.97
C SER A 9 4.81 -0.49 -16.85
N ALA A 10 3.52 -0.39 -16.50
CA ALA A 10 2.79 -1.21 -15.52
C ALA A 10 3.26 -1.10 -14.05
N VAL A 11 2.44 -0.44 -13.23
CA VAL A 11 2.54 -0.48 -11.76
C VAL A 11 2.30 -1.93 -11.31
N ASN A 12 3.33 -2.59 -10.76
CA ASN A 12 3.25 -3.98 -10.32
C ASN A 12 3.02 -4.08 -8.81
N GLN A 13 2.70 -5.27 -8.31
CA GLN A 13 2.49 -5.50 -6.88
C GLN A 13 3.66 -5.01 -6.02
N GLU A 14 4.90 -5.27 -6.43
CA GLU A 14 6.10 -4.83 -5.70
C GLU A 14 6.20 -3.30 -5.61
N ASP A 15 5.85 -2.56 -6.68
CA ASP A 15 5.84 -1.10 -6.65
C ASP A 15 4.80 -0.57 -5.66
N ILE A 16 3.60 -1.15 -5.67
CA ILE A 16 2.54 -0.79 -4.74
C ILE A 16 2.93 -1.15 -3.30
N LEU A 17 3.58 -2.29 -3.09
CA LEU A 17 4.08 -2.70 -1.78
C LEU A 17 5.06 -1.67 -1.23
N GLN A 18 6.02 -1.23 -2.05
CA GLN A 18 6.98 -0.20 -1.66
C GLN A 18 6.30 1.14 -1.36
N LEU A 19 5.29 1.53 -2.16
CA LEU A 19 4.48 2.72 -1.89
C LEU A 19 3.74 2.64 -0.54
N ILE A 20 3.07 1.52 -0.27
CA ILE A 20 2.38 1.32 1.01
C ILE A 20 3.37 1.37 2.17
N ILE A 21 4.53 0.74 2.04
CA ILE A 21 5.60 0.77 3.07
C ILE A 21 6.10 2.19 3.30
N GLN A 22 6.31 2.96 2.23
CA GLN A 22 6.74 4.35 2.31
C GLN A 22 5.69 5.19 3.02
N HIS A 23 4.43 5.15 2.58
CA HIS A 23 3.34 5.88 3.21
C HIS A 23 3.06 5.43 4.64
N ALA A 24 3.22 4.14 4.94
CA ALA A 24 3.11 3.63 6.30
C ALA A 24 4.20 4.23 7.20
N ARG A 25 5.42 4.46 6.71
CA ARG A 25 6.46 5.16 7.47
C ARG A 25 6.19 6.65 7.60
N ASP A 26 5.62 7.27 6.57
CA ASP A 26 5.24 8.69 6.61
C ASP A 26 4.15 8.95 7.65
N VAL A 27 3.16 8.05 7.75
CA VAL A 27 2.04 8.14 8.70
C VAL A 27 2.44 7.65 10.10
N LEU A 28 3.22 6.57 10.18
CA LEU A 28 3.72 5.98 11.42
C LEU A 28 5.24 6.11 11.49
N PRO A 29 5.76 7.24 12.01
CA PRO A 29 7.21 7.43 12.16
C PRO A 29 7.86 6.38 13.09
N SER A 30 7.05 5.72 13.94
CA SER A 30 7.47 4.56 14.74
C SER A 30 7.94 3.34 13.92
N LEU A 31 7.62 3.29 12.62
CA LEU A 31 8.04 2.25 11.68
C LEU A 31 9.31 2.62 10.91
N GLU A 32 9.83 3.83 11.07
CA GLU A 32 11.10 4.23 10.46
C GLU A 32 12.23 3.34 10.98
N GLY A 33 13.04 2.83 10.05
CA GLY A 33 14.16 1.92 10.36
C GLY A 33 13.75 0.48 10.71
N ARG A 34 12.46 0.13 10.70
CA ARG A 34 12.02 -1.27 10.77
C ARG A 34 11.94 -1.91 9.39
N GLU A 35 12.36 -3.17 9.31
CA GLU A 35 12.07 -4.02 8.17
C GLU A 35 10.60 -4.39 8.19
N LEU A 36 9.90 -4.08 7.11
CA LEU A 36 8.49 -4.35 6.91
C LEU A 36 8.38 -5.43 5.84
N SER A 37 7.72 -6.53 6.19
CA SER A 37 7.46 -7.64 5.28
C SER A 37 6.05 -7.53 4.68
N PRO A 38 5.82 -8.07 3.48
CA PRO A 38 4.47 -8.12 2.88
C PRO A 38 3.48 -8.90 3.75
N THR A 39 3.95 -9.82 4.59
CA THR A 39 3.11 -10.57 5.53
C THR A 39 2.70 -9.75 6.75
N ASP A 40 3.33 -8.59 7.00
CA ASP A 40 2.98 -7.76 8.14
C ASP A 40 1.66 -7.03 7.90
N SER A 41 0.82 -7.04 8.95
CA SER A 41 -0.43 -6.31 8.94
C SER A 41 -0.22 -4.88 9.41
N LEU A 42 -0.76 -3.89 8.70
CA LEU A 42 -0.75 -2.48 9.15
C LEU A 42 -1.25 -2.36 10.60
N ARG A 43 -2.28 -3.13 10.95
CA ARG A 43 -2.79 -3.21 12.34
C ARG A 43 -1.76 -3.70 13.35
N GLU A 44 -0.99 -4.73 13.02
CA GLU A 44 0.04 -5.29 13.92
C GLU A 44 1.24 -4.35 14.07
N LEU A 45 1.50 -3.56 13.04
CA LEU A 45 2.51 -2.50 13.03
C LEU A 45 2.09 -1.27 13.87
N GLY A 46 0.85 -1.24 14.35
CA GLY A 46 0.32 -0.15 15.18
C GLY A 46 -0.56 0.84 14.43
N ALA A 47 -0.87 0.60 13.15
CA ALA A 47 -1.78 1.44 12.38
C ALA A 47 -3.22 1.31 12.88
N ASN A 48 -3.76 2.41 13.38
CA ASN A 48 -5.15 2.50 13.77
C ASN A 48 -6.06 2.66 12.53
N SER A 49 -7.38 2.76 12.73
CA SER A 49 -8.32 2.85 11.59
C SER A 49 -8.16 4.11 10.74
N MET A 50 -7.72 5.22 11.34
CA MET A 50 -7.41 6.46 10.66
C MET A 50 -6.13 6.30 9.82
N ASP A 51 -5.05 5.82 10.43
CA ASP A 51 -3.76 5.61 9.76
C ASP A 51 -3.90 4.69 8.55
N ARG A 52 -4.62 3.56 8.70
CA ARG A 52 -4.87 2.63 7.58
C ARG A 52 -5.62 3.29 6.43
N SER A 53 -6.59 4.14 6.74
CA SER A 53 -7.37 4.84 5.72
C SER A 53 -6.51 5.86 4.98
N GLU A 54 -5.64 6.58 5.70
CA GLU A 54 -4.70 7.55 5.15
C GLU A 54 -3.64 6.89 4.25
N ILE A 55 -2.99 5.83 4.72
CA ILE A 55 -2.00 5.07 3.94
C ILE A 55 -2.61 4.54 2.64
N VAL A 56 -3.81 3.97 2.72
CA VAL A 56 -4.52 3.46 1.53
C VAL A 56 -4.86 4.62 0.59
N MET A 57 -5.38 5.73 1.11
CA MET A 57 -5.73 6.90 0.30
C MET A 57 -4.51 7.47 -0.44
N MET A 58 -3.38 7.65 0.26
CA MET A 58 -2.12 8.10 -0.34
C MET A 58 -1.65 7.14 -1.45
N THR A 59 -1.77 5.83 -1.21
CA THR A 59 -1.39 4.81 -2.21
C THR A 59 -2.27 4.89 -3.45
N LEU A 60 -3.59 5.05 -3.26
CA LEU A 60 -4.57 5.19 -4.35
C LEU A 60 -4.31 6.44 -5.18
N GLU A 61 -4.03 7.58 -4.53
CA GLU A 61 -3.64 8.81 -5.20
C GLU A 61 -2.32 8.65 -5.97
N ALA A 62 -1.33 7.94 -5.40
CA ALA A 62 -0.04 7.70 -6.05
C ALA A 62 -0.15 6.88 -7.35
N ILE A 63 -1.14 5.99 -7.45
CA ILE A 63 -1.37 5.14 -8.63
C ILE A 63 -2.50 5.64 -9.53
N ASP A 64 -3.02 6.85 -9.27
CA ASP A 64 -4.13 7.50 -9.97
C ASP A 64 -5.38 6.58 -10.06
N MET A 65 -5.77 6.00 -8.93
CA MET A 65 -6.91 5.08 -8.83
C MET A 65 -7.95 5.57 -7.83
N ASP A 66 -9.21 5.64 -8.27
CA ASP A 66 -10.35 5.94 -7.40
C ASP A 66 -11.09 4.64 -7.09
N MET A 67 -11.01 4.16 -5.84
CA MET A 67 -11.76 3.00 -5.38
C MET A 67 -12.20 3.15 -3.92
N PRO A 68 -13.31 2.50 -3.52
CA PRO A 68 -13.79 2.63 -2.14
C PRO A 68 -12.85 1.92 -1.17
N LEU A 69 -12.44 2.62 -0.11
CA LEU A 69 -11.62 2.09 1.00
C LEU A 69 -12.21 0.81 1.63
N ALA A 70 -13.53 0.62 1.56
CA ALA A 70 -14.18 -0.59 2.04
C ALA A 70 -13.67 -1.88 1.35
N GLU A 71 -13.18 -1.78 0.12
CA GLU A 71 -12.59 -2.91 -0.62
C GLU A 71 -11.23 -3.31 -0.06
N THR A 72 -10.45 -2.35 0.43
CA THR A 72 -9.12 -2.60 0.99
C THR A 72 -9.17 -3.24 2.37
N ILE A 73 -10.31 -3.17 3.06
CA ILE A 73 -10.56 -3.90 4.32
C ILE A 73 -10.49 -5.43 4.12
N LYS A 74 -10.67 -5.92 2.89
CA LYS A 74 -10.52 -7.35 2.56
C LYS A 74 -9.07 -7.84 2.70
N ALA A 75 -8.10 -6.94 2.57
CA ALA A 75 -6.68 -7.26 2.76
C ALA A 75 -6.34 -7.26 4.25
N SER A 76 -5.75 -8.36 4.73
CA SER A 76 -5.34 -8.47 6.13
C SER A 76 -3.93 -7.90 6.35
N ASN A 77 -3.07 -8.02 5.34
CA ASN A 77 -1.68 -7.58 5.38
C ASN A 77 -1.30 -6.67 4.20
N ILE A 78 -0.12 -6.05 4.29
CA ILE A 78 0.37 -5.10 3.29
C ILE A 78 0.54 -5.76 1.91
N GLY A 79 0.96 -7.02 1.87
CA GLY A 79 1.14 -7.79 0.64
C GLY A 79 -0.18 -8.09 -0.08
N GLU A 80 -1.21 -8.48 0.67
CA GLU A 80 -2.58 -8.66 0.15
C GLU A 80 -3.15 -7.34 -0.35
N LEU A 81 -2.88 -6.23 0.35
CA LEU A 81 -3.31 -4.90 -0.08
C LEU A 81 -2.63 -4.53 -1.41
N ALA A 82 -1.32 -4.72 -1.50
CA ALA A 82 -0.57 -4.48 -2.73
C ALA A 82 -1.08 -5.35 -3.88
N GLN A 83 -1.35 -6.63 -3.61
CA GLN A 83 -1.87 -7.56 -4.59
C GLN A 83 -3.25 -7.14 -5.08
N LEU A 84 -4.14 -6.74 -4.17
CA LEU A 84 -5.50 -6.28 -4.49
C LEU A 84 -5.45 -5.06 -5.42
N LEU A 85 -4.62 -4.07 -5.10
CA LEU A 85 -4.49 -2.86 -5.90
C LEU A 85 -3.87 -3.15 -7.27
N ALA A 86 -2.87 -4.03 -7.34
CA ALA A 86 -2.27 -4.47 -8.61
C ALA A 86 -3.29 -5.20 -9.50
N ASP A 87 -4.08 -6.10 -8.92
CA ASP A 87 -5.14 -6.85 -9.62
C ASP A 87 -6.19 -5.89 -10.20
N ARG A 88 -6.60 -4.88 -9.41
CA ARG A 88 -7.50 -3.81 -9.87
C ARG A 88 -6.90 -2.97 -10.98
N LYS A 89 -5.61 -2.63 -10.91
CA LYS A 89 -4.92 -1.86 -11.96
C LYS A 89 -4.78 -2.67 -13.25
N ALA A 90 -4.57 -3.97 -13.14
CA ALA A 90 -4.51 -4.90 -14.27
C ALA A 90 -5.88 -5.20 -14.90
N GLY A 91 -6.98 -4.77 -14.27
CA GLY A 91 -8.35 -5.03 -14.73
C GLY A 91 -8.79 -6.48 -14.51
N LEU A 92 -8.08 -7.26 -13.69
CA LEU A 92 -8.60 -8.52 -13.21
C LEU A 92 -9.77 -8.20 -12.26
N THR A 93 -10.98 -8.46 -12.74
CA THR A 93 -12.19 -8.34 -11.91
C THR A 93 -12.49 -9.75 -11.42
N VAL A 94 -12.11 -10.05 -10.17
CA VAL A 94 -12.55 -11.25 -9.45
C VAL A 94 -14.00 -11.15 -8.99
#